data_AF-A0A1Y3SHD2-F1
#
_entry.id   AF-A0A1Y3SHD2-F1
#
_cell.length_a   1.000
_cell.length_b   1.000
_cell.length_c   1.000
_cell.angle_alpha   90.00
_cell.angle_beta   90.00
_cell.angle_gamma   90.00
#
_symmetry.space_group_name_H-M   'P 1'
#
loop_
_entity.id
_entity.type
_entity.pdbx_description
1 polymer ?
#
loop_
_entity_poly.entity_id
_entity_poly.type
_entity_poly.pdbx_seq_one_letter_code
_entity_poly.pdbx_strand_id
1 'polypeptide(L)'
;MIMRDSEIKTLFAKADEQVHVDEIRKQKTYYAMIEEMEKQRTPMMSTKNILLHQFWYMDKLFFAVYGVLICLGIIFITALQYTGLNQNGMITVCMVGAGILSITSISVIDKLFFGKMAELGESCYFNTKQCVAAWLVLSGMINVMILFLIAGYLNYHWRVGLLQVGLYILTPYLVSSITALGILSMETRGKNSSLFGMSAIFLSISYGVIGSIPRALFVTTLWIWAVAFLVSGLLFVMQIKKLLSKMEKGEVLCTN
;
A
#
# COMPACT_ATOMS: atom_id res chain seq x y z
N MET A 1 -4.54 -42.93 -41.89
CA MET A 1 -5.78 -42.45 -42.55
C MET A 1 -6.11 -41.11 -41.92
N ILE A 2 -5.72 -40.01 -42.58
CA ILE A 2 -5.90 -38.65 -42.06
C ILE A 2 -7.26 -38.15 -42.57
N MET A 3 -8.24 -38.05 -41.68
CA MET A 3 -9.57 -37.54 -42.03
C MET A 3 -9.44 -36.08 -42.46
N ARG A 4 -9.97 -35.72 -43.63
CA ARG A 4 -9.83 -34.36 -44.17
C ARG A 4 -10.71 -33.40 -43.38
N ASP A 5 -10.20 -32.19 -43.15
CA ASP A 5 -10.85 -31.13 -42.37
C ASP A 5 -12.29 -30.80 -42.86
N SER A 6 -12.54 -31.01 -44.17
CA SER A 6 -13.86 -30.88 -44.78
C SER A 6 -14.86 -31.95 -44.33
N GLU A 7 -14.42 -33.20 -44.15
CA GLU A 7 -15.28 -34.31 -43.71
C GLU A 7 -15.67 -34.12 -42.24
N ILE A 8 -14.74 -33.65 -41.42
CA ILE A 8 -14.98 -33.28 -40.02
C ILE A 8 -16.03 -32.16 -39.93
N LYS A 9 -15.89 -31.08 -40.73
CA LYS A 9 -16.88 -30.00 -40.79
C LYS A 9 -18.27 -30.49 -41.20
N THR A 10 -18.37 -31.41 -42.15
CA THR A 10 -19.67 -31.96 -42.55
C THR A 10 -20.30 -32.84 -41.48
N LEU A 11 -19.49 -33.57 -40.70
CA LEU A 11 -19.98 -34.37 -39.58
C LEU A 11 -20.50 -33.48 -38.44
N PHE A 12 -19.80 -32.39 -38.12
CA PHE A 12 -20.28 -31.42 -37.13
C PHE A 12 -21.54 -30.69 -37.59
N ALA A 13 -21.62 -30.26 -38.85
CA ALA A 13 -22.82 -29.62 -39.38
C ALA A 13 -24.05 -30.55 -39.31
N LYS A 14 -23.86 -31.84 -39.62
CA LYS A 14 -24.93 -32.84 -39.56
C LYS A 14 -25.31 -33.22 -38.13
N ALA A 15 -24.37 -33.16 -37.19
CA ALA A 15 -24.64 -33.34 -35.77
C ALA A 15 -25.38 -32.13 -35.16
N ASP A 16 -25.00 -30.90 -35.53
CA ASP A 16 -25.67 -29.66 -35.10
C ASP A 16 -27.12 -29.60 -35.61
N GLU A 17 -27.38 -30.07 -36.83
CA GLU A 17 -28.74 -30.12 -37.41
C GLU A 17 -29.65 -31.11 -36.66
N GLN A 18 -29.09 -32.13 -36.01
CA GLN A 18 -29.83 -33.07 -35.16
C GLN A 18 -30.04 -32.56 -33.72
N VAL A 19 -29.28 -31.57 -33.28
CA VAL A 19 -29.44 -30.94 -31.97
C VAL A 19 -30.46 -29.81 -32.12
N HIS A 20 -31.75 -30.15 -32.09
CA HIS A 20 -32.80 -29.14 -32.00
C HIS A 20 -32.70 -28.44 -30.64
N VAL A 21 -32.15 -27.22 -30.64
CA VAL A 21 -32.11 -26.38 -29.45
C VAL A 21 -33.53 -25.99 -29.09
N ASP A 22 -34.09 -26.68 -28.10
CA ASP A 22 -35.42 -26.37 -27.56
C ASP A 22 -35.39 -24.94 -26.97
N GLU A 23 -35.90 -23.98 -27.76
CA GLU A 23 -35.92 -22.56 -27.39
C GLU A 23 -36.68 -22.31 -26.10
N ILE A 24 -37.70 -23.13 -25.82
CA ILE A 24 -38.51 -23.05 -24.58
C ILE A 24 -37.64 -23.46 -23.40
N ARG A 25 -36.85 -24.53 -23.54
CA ARG A 25 -35.90 -24.96 -22.51
C ARG A 25 -34.79 -23.94 -22.30
N LYS A 26 -34.27 -23.35 -23.39
CA LYS A 26 -33.25 -22.29 -23.34
C LYS A 26 -33.77 -21.05 -22.61
N GLN A 27 -34.96 -20.57 -22.95
CA GLN A 27 -35.59 -19.44 -22.25
C GLN A 27 -35.87 -19.79 -20.79
N LYS A 28 -36.39 -20.98 -20.49
CA LYS A 28 -36.66 -21.41 -19.11
C LYS A 28 -35.39 -21.46 -18.27
N THR A 29 -34.29 -21.98 -18.81
CA THR A 29 -32.98 -21.97 -18.14
C THR A 29 -32.43 -20.55 -18.00
N TYR A 30 -32.61 -19.69 -19.00
CA TYR A 30 -32.19 -18.29 -18.95
C TYR A 30 -32.94 -17.50 -17.86
N TYR A 31 -34.26 -17.65 -17.77
CA TYR A 31 -35.07 -17.01 -16.74
C TYR A 31 -34.78 -17.57 -15.34
N ALA A 32 -34.61 -18.89 -15.20
CA ALA A 32 -34.19 -19.49 -13.93
C ALA A 32 -32.79 -19.00 -13.50
N MET A 33 -31.86 -18.84 -14.45
CA MET A 33 -30.53 -18.30 -14.18
C MET A 33 -30.60 -16.82 -13.78
N ILE A 34 -31.44 -16.01 -14.43
CA ILE A 34 -31.68 -14.61 -14.02
C ILE A 34 -32.29 -14.56 -12.62
N GLU A 35 -33.29 -15.39 -12.33
CA GLU A 35 -33.94 -15.43 -11.02
C GLU A 35 -32.97 -15.86 -9.91
N GLU A 36 -32.11 -16.85 -10.17
CA GLU A 36 -31.04 -17.25 -9.25
C GLU A 36 -29.97 -16.17 -9.11
N MET A 37 -29.60 -15.49 -10.20
CA MET A 37 -28.70 -14.32 -10.14
C MET A 37 -29.33 -13.14 -9.39
N GLU A 38 -30.65 -12.99 -9.41
CA GLU A 38 -31.40 -11.94 -8.72
C GLU A 38 -31.60 -12.29 -7.23
N LYS A 39 -31.78 -13.57 -6.88
CA LYS A 39 -31.73 -14.09 -5.50
C LYS A 39 -30.32 -14.05 -4.91
N GLN A 40 -29.28 -14.35 -5.69
CA GLN A 40 -27.88 -14.20 -5.31
C GLN A 40 -27.37 -12.76 -5.43
N ARG A 41 -28.18 -11.84 -5.97
CA ARG A 41 -27.92 -10.40 -5.93
C ARG A 41 -28.08 -9.95 -4.49
N THR A 42 -27.04 -10.23 -3.71
CA THR A 42 -26.82 -9.62 -2.41
C THR A 42 -27.18 -8.14 -2.54
N PRO A 43 -27.99 -7.60 -1.61
CA PRO A 43 -28.45 -6.22 -1.71
C PRO A 43 -27.20 -5.37 -1.88
N MET A 44 -27.16 -4.54 -2.91
CA MET A 44 -26.01 -3.71 -3.29
C MET A 44 -25.47 -3.04 -2.03
N MET A 45 -24.49 -3.68 -1.39
CA MET A 45 -24.13 -3.32 -0.04
C MET A 45 -23.52 -1.94 -0.14
N SER A 46 -24.01 -1.03 0.72
CA SER A 46 -23.43 0.30 0.85
C SER A 46 -21.90 0.18 0.87
N THR A 47 -21.21 0.95 0.04
CA THR A 47 -19.73 0.93 -0.09
C THR A 47 -19.03 1.03 1.26
N LYS A 48 -19.66 1.69 2.24
CA LYS A 48 -19.19 1.77 3.63
C LYS A 48 -19.22 0.43 4.37
N ASN A 49 -20.28 -0.36 4.19
CA ASN A 49 -20.41 -1.68 4.82
C ASN A 49 -19.45 -2.69 4.20
N ILE A 50 -19.21 -2.59 2.89
CA ILE A 50 -18.22 -3.42 2.19
C ILE A 50 -16.81 -3.13 2.72
N LEU A 51 -16.43 -1.86 2.84
CA LEU A 51 -15.13 -1.45 3.40
C LEU A 51 -14.98 -1.84 4.88
N LEU A 52 -16.05 -1.70 5.69
CA LEU A 52 -16.07 -2.14 7.09
C LEU A 52 -15.90 -3.65 7.21
N HIS A 53 -16.57 -4.41 6.34
CA HIS A 53 -16.45 -5.86 6.34
C HIS A 53 -15.06 -6.31 5.87
N GLN A 54 -14.45 -5.61 4.90
CA GLN A 54 -13.05 -5.81 4.50
C GLN A 54 -12.05 -5.46 5.60
N PHE A 55 -12.34 -4.41 6.38
CA PHE A 55 -11.54 -4.05 7.55
C PHE A 55 -11.66 -5.07 8.69
N TRP A 56 -12.82 -5.71 8.84
CA TRP A 56 -13.05 -6.72 9.86
C TRP A 56 -12.53 -8.12 9.49
N TYR A 57 -12.59 -8.46 8.20
CA TYR A 57 -12.00 -9.69 7.63
C TYR A 57 -10.46 -9.65 7.59
N MET A 58 -9.90 -8.56 8.07
CA MET A 58 -8.50 -8.25 8.00
C MET A 58 -7.75 -8.94 9.15
N ASP A 59 -6.67 -9.63 8.81
CA ASP A 59 -5.97 -10.56 9.69
C ASP A 59 -5.36 -9.80 10.89
N LYS A 60 -5.86 -10.10 12.10
CA LYS A 60 -5.50 -9.44 13.37
C LYS A 60 -4.00 -9.48 13.65
N LEU A 61 -3.29 -10.45 13.05
CA LEU A 61 -1.85 -10.56 13.10
C LEU A 61 -1.13 -9.34 12.50
N PHE A 62 -1.70 -8.66 11.51
CA PHE A 62 -1.08 -7.45 10.95
C PHE A 62 -1.08 -6.30 11.93
N PHE A 63 -2.20 -6.04 12.60
CA PHE A 63 -2.26 -5.03 13.66
C PHE A 63 -1.33 -5.38 14.81
N ALA A 64 -1.19 -6.66 15.15
CA ALA A 64 -0.23 -7.12 16.15
C ALA A 64 1.22 -6.87 15.73
N VAL A 65 1.61 -7.23 14.50
CA VAL A 65 2.98 -7.00 13.97
C VAL A 65 3.29 -5.50 13.92
N TYR A 66 2.34 -4.69 13.46
CA TYR A 66 2.48 -3.25 13.42
C TYR A 66 2.62 -2.67 14.83
N GLY A 67 1.76 -3.10 15.76
CA GLY A 67 1.82 -2.72 17.17
C GLY A 67 3.17 -3.08 17.81
N VAL A 68 3.68 -4.29 17.56
CA VAL A 68 4.98 -4.74 18.07
C VAL A 68 6.14 -3.90 17.51
N LEU A 69 6.15 -3.59 16.21
CA LEU A 69 7.15 -2.72 15.60
C LEU A 69 7.15 -1.32 16.22
N ILE A 70 5.96 -0.77 16.49
CA ILE A 70 5.81 0.54 17.13
C ILE A 70 6.31 0.50 18.57
N CYS A 71 5.92 -0.52 19.35
CA CYS A 71 6.38 -0.69 20.73
C CYS A 71 7.90 -0.82 20.81
N LEU A 72 8.51 -1.62 19.92
CA LEU A 72 9.96 -1.73 19.81
C LEU A 72 10.61 -0.37 19.47
N GLY A 73 10.01 0.39 18.56
CA GLY A 73 10.49 1.73 18.20
C GLY A 73 10.46 2.70 19.39
N ILE A 74 9.38 2.69 20.18
CA ILE A 74 9.26 3.53 21.39
C ILE A 74 10.30 3.12 22.44
N ILE A 75 10.43 1.81 22.72
CA ILE A 75 11.41 1.30 23.68
C ILE A 75 12.84 1.69 23.25
N PHE A 76 13.13 1.60 21.96
CA PHE A 76 14.43 1.99 21.41
C PHE A 76 14.73 3.48 21.58
N ILE A 77 13.75 4.36 21.33
CA ILE A 77 13.89 5.81 21.56
C ILE A 77 14.13 6.10 23.05
N THR A 78 13.39 5.45 23.94
CA THR A 78 13.55 5.62 25.40
C THR A 78 14.91 5.09 25.89
N ALA A 79 15.40 3.98 25.35
CA ALA A 79 16.73 3.45 25.67
C ALA A 79 17.85 4.40 25.20
N LEU A 80 17.71 4.97 24.01
CA LEU A 80 18.68 5.96 23.50
C LEU A 80 18.67 7.24 24.33
N GLN A 81 17.53 7.64 24.87
CA GLN A 81 17.46 8.76 25.83
C GLN A 81 18.23 8.48 27.11
N TYR A 82 18.17 7.25 27.64
CA TYR A 82 18.91 6.87 28.84
C TYR A 82 20.44 6.94 28.63
N THR A 83 20.91 6.75 27.40
CA THR A 83 22.33 6.88 27.05
C THR A 83 22.82 8.34 26.92
N GLY A 84 21.95 9.34 27.13
CA GLY A 84 22.35 10.76 27.12
C GLY A 84 22.71 11.30 25.74
N LEU A 85 22.15 10.72 24.67
CA LEU A 85 22.40 11.15 23.29
C LEU A 85 22.02 12.63 23.08
N ASN A 86 22.90 13.34 22.37
CA ASN A 86 22.72 14.76 22.05
C ASN A 86 21.43 15.00 21.21
N GLN A 87 20.83 16.18 21.35
CA GLN A 87 19.54 16.55 20.72
C GLN A 87 19.53 16.29 19.20
N ASN A 88 20.61 16.64 18.49
CA ASN A 88 20.73 16.42 17.05
C ASN A 88 20.84 14.93 16.69
N GLY A 89 21.49 14.13 17.55
CA GLY A 89 21.60 12.69 17.39
C GLY A 89 20.23 12.02 17.50
N MET A 90 19.41 12.44 18.47
CA MET A 90 18.05 11.93 18.62
C MET A 90 17.14 12.30 17.44
N ILE A 91 17.20 13.54 16.95
CA ILE A 91 16.44 13.96 15.77
C ILE A 91 16.86 13.12 14.56
N THR A 92 18.16 12.86 14.39
CA THR A 92 18.69 12.03 13.31
C THR A 92 18.19 10.59 13.38
N VAL A 93 18.20 9.98 14.57
CA VAL A 93 17.63 8.63 14.76
C VAL A 93 16.14 8.62 14.44
N CYS A 94 15.40 9.66 14.82
CA CYS A 94 13.97 9.77 14.49
C CYS A 94 13.74 9.94 12.98
N MET A 95 14.58 10.68 12.27
CA MET A 95 14.53 10.80 10.80
C MET A 95 14.73 9.45 10.12
N VAL A 96 15.76 8.70 10.53
CA VAL A 96 16.04 7.36 10.01
C VAL A 96 14.90 6.39 10.36
N GLY A 97 14.42 6.41 11.60
CA GLY A 97 13.32 5.57 12.06
C GLY A 97 12.02 5.84 11.30
N ALA A 98 11.69 7.10 11.02
CA ALA A 98 10.52 7.48 10.24
C ALA A 98 10.62 6.98 8.78
N GLY A 99 11.81 7.04 8.18
CA GLY A 99 12.06 6.49 6.85
C GLY A 99 11.90 4.97 6.78
N ILE A 100 12.45 4.24 7.75
CA ILE A 100 12.32 2.78 7.86
C ILE A 100 10.86 2.39 8.09
N LEU A 101 10.15 3.10 8.97
CA LEU A 101 8.73 2.87 9.26
C LEU A 101 7.88 3.03 7.99
N SER A 102 8.14 4.07 7.20
CA SER A 102 7.51 4.29 5.90
C SER A 102 7.74 3.11 4.95
N ILE A 103 8.99 2.70 4.73
CA ILE A 103 9.30 1.65 3.74
C ILE A 103 8.75 0.31 4.19
N THR A 104 8.82 0.01 5.49
CA THR A 104 8.24 -1.20 6.08
C THR A 104 6.73 -1.22 5.89
N SER A 105 6.04 -0.09 6.10
CA SER A 105 4.59 0.03 5.89
C SER A 105 4.15 -0.38 4.50
N ILE A 106 4.81 0.18 3.48
CA ILE A 106 4.47 -0.05 2.08
C ILE A 106 4.91 -1.45 1.64
N SER A 107 6.02 -1.98 2.17
CA SER A 107 6.47 -3.35 1.91
C SER A 107 5.50 -4.40 2.46
N VAL A 108 4.91 -4.14 3.64
CA VAL A 108 3.87 -5.00 4.21
C VAL A 108 2.63 -4.97 3.34
N ILE A 109 2.22 -3.79 2.86
CA ILE A 109 1.09 -3.64 1.93
C ILE A 109 1.37 -4.43 0.64
N ASP A 110 2.55 -4.33 0.04
CA ASP A 110 2.90 -5.10 -1.16
C ASP A 110 2.74 -6.62 -0.94
N LYS A 111 3.31 -7.16 0.15
CA LYS A 111 3.20 -8.60 0.46
C LYS A 111 1.77 -9.05 0.75
N LEU A 112 0.99 -8.22 1.43
CA LEU A 112 -0.36 -8.55 1.87
C LEU A 112 -1.34 -8.55 0.70
N PHE A 113 -1.25 -7.53 -0.16
CA PHE A 113 -2.13 -7.39 -1.31
C PHE A 113 -1.74 -8.29 -2.48
N PHE A 114 -0.45 -8.43 -2.78
CA PHE A 114 -0.04 -9.18 -3.96
C PHE A 114 0.36 -10.63 -3.67
N GLY A 115 0.57 -10.99 -2.40
CA GLY A 115 0.66 -12.38 -1.97
C GLY A 115 -0.73 -12.96 -1.69
N LYS A 116 -1.35 -12.55 -0.58
CA LYS A 116 -2.62 -13.15 -0.10
C LYS A 116 -3.85 -12.75 -0.92
N MET A 117 -3.89 -11.57 -1.55
CA MET A 117 -5.05 -11.16 -2.37
C MET A 117 -4.93 -11.47 -3.86
N ALA A 118 -3.79 -11.99 -4.34
CA ALA A 118 -3.74 -12.61 -5.66
C ALA A 118 -4.62 -13.87 -5.70
N GLU A 119 -4.59 -14.67 -4.64
CA GLU A 119 -5.43 -15.87 -4.49
C GLU A 119 -6.92 -15.54 -4.28
N LEU A 120 -7.25 -14.47 -3.55
CA LEU A 120 -8.64 -14.02 -3.41
C LEU A 120 -9.19 -13.32 -4.66
N GLY A 121 -8.33 -12.72 -5.49
CA GLY A 121 -8.70 -12.05 -6.73
C GLY A 121 -9.33 -12.98 -7.77
N GLU A 122 -8.98 -14.26 -7.76
CA GLU A 122 -9.61 -15.26 -8.64
C GLU A 122 -11.06 -15.59 -8.25
N SER A 123 -11.44 -15.39 -6.98
CA SER A 123 -12.72 -15.87 -6.47
C SER A 123 -13.77 -14.78 -6.22
N CYS A 124 -13.38 -13.48 -6.18
CA CYS A 124 -14.35 -12.41 -5.95
C CYS A 124 -14.05 -11.10 -6.70
N TYR A 125 -15.10 -10.54 -7.33
CA TYR A 125 -15.18 -9.23 -7.98
C TYR A 125 -15.11 -8.09 -6.94
N PHE A 126 -14.03 -8.02 -6.16
CA PHE A 126 -13.79 -6.91 -5.25
C PHE A 126 -12.98 -5.81 -5.94
N ASN A 127 -13.38 -4.55 -5.75
CA ASN A 127 -12.67 -3.39 -6.28
C ASN A 127 -11.35 -3.21 -5.52
N THR A 128 -10.30 -3.95 -5.92
CA THR A 128 -8.94 -3.95 -5.35
C THR A 128 -8.38 -2.55 -5.16
N LYS A 129 -8.76 -1.60 -6.04
CA LYS A 129 -8.41 -0.17 -5.96
C LYS A 129 -8.85 0.46 -4.64
N GLN A 130 -10.11 0.26 -4.24
CA GLN A 130 -10.67 0.86 -3.02
C GLN A 130 -10.03 0.27 -1.77
N CYS A 131 -9.70 -1.03 -1.80
CA CYS A 131 -9.05 -1.69 -0.68
C CYS A 131 -7.58 -1.23 -0.52
N VAL A 132 -6.80 -1.18 -1.60
CA VAL A 132 -5.41 -0.67 -1.57
C VAL A 132 -5.38 0.80 -1.15
N ALA A 133 -6.29 1.63 -1.69
CA ALA A 133 -6.40 3.03 -1.31
C ALA A 133 -6.75 3.21 0.17
N ALA A 134 -7.76 2.47 0.66
CA ALA A 134 -8.15 2.51 2.07
C ALA A 134 -6.99 2.08 2.98
N TRP A 135 -6.22 1.07 2.58
CA TRP A 135 -5.06 0.59 3.32
C TRP A 135 -3.92 1.59 3.37
N LEU A 136 -3.57 2.19 2.23
CA LEU A 136 -2.55 3.24 2.19
C LEU A 136 -2.93 4.44 3.07
N VAL A 137 -4.22 4.81 3.08
CA VAL A 137 -4.72 5.88 3.95
C VAL A 137 -4.65 5.46 5.42
N LEU A 138 -5.10 4.25 5.77
CA LEU A 138 -5.15 3.80 7.16
C LEU A 138 -3.75 3.59 7.75
N SER A 139 -2.84 2.96 7.01
CA SER A 139 -1.43 2.84 7.41
C SER A 139 -0.76 4.20 7.50
N GLY A 140 -1.04 5.11 6.55
CA GLY A 140 -0.56 6.49 6.57
C GLY A 140 -1.02 7.25 7.80
N MET A 141 -2.31 7.17 8.15
CA MET A 141 -2.88 7.82 9.34
C MET A 141 -2.24 7.28 10.63
N ILE A 142 -2.09 5.96 10.76
CA ILE A 142 -1.43 5.35 11.93
C ILE A 142 0.01 5.85 12.05
N ASN A 143 0.79 5.82 10.96
CA ASN A 143 2.16 6.30 10.94
C ASN A 143 2.25 7.79 11.32
N VAL A 144 1.41 8.65 10.75
CA VAL A 144 1.39 10.09 11.08
C VAL A 144 1.03 10.33 12.55
N MET A 145 0.06 9.60 13.09
CA MET A 145 -0.29 9.67 14.51
C MET A 145 0.90 9.32 15.40
N ILE A 146 1.65 8.28 15.07
CA ILE A 146 2.84 7.87 15.83
C ILE A 146 3.95 8.92 15.74
N LEU A 147 4.23 9.42 14.54
CA LEU A 147 5.24 10.48 14.36
C LEU A 147 4.86 11.74 15.13
N PHE A 148 3.57 12.07 15.20
CA PHE A 148 3.06 13.18 16.01
C PHE A 148 3.27 12.95 17.51
N LEU A 149 3.00 11.74 18.01
CA LEU A 149 3.27 11.36 19.41
C LEU A 149 4.76 11.45 19.74
N ILE A 150 5.63 10.95 18.85
CA ILE A 150 7.10 11.04 19.01
C ILE A 150 7.55 12.51 19.02
N ALA A 151 7.05 13.33 18.09
CA ALA A 151 7.36 14.77 18.05
C ALA A 151 6.88 15.51 19.32
N GLY A 152 5.69 15.16 19.83
CA GLY A 152 5.16 15.69 21.08
C GLY A 152 6.01 15.31 22.30
N TYR A 153 6.45 14.06 22.36
CA TYR A 153 7.33 13.56 23.42
C TYR A 153 8.70 14.28 23.41
N LEU A 154 9.29 14.46 22.22
CA LEU A 154 10.54 15.22 22.07
C LEU A 154 10.39 16.69 22.45
N ASN A 155 9.27 17.32 22.11
CA ASN A 155 8.96 18.70 22.50
C ASN A 155 8.85 18.84 24.03
N TYR A 156 8.16 17.91 24.69
CA TYR A 156 7.99 17.93 26.15
C TYR A 156 9.34 17.84 26.88
N HIS A 157 10.22 16.93 26.47
CA HIS A 157 11.50 16.74 27.14
C HIS A 157 12.59 17.76 26.78
N TRP A 158 12.69 18.21 25.51
CA TRP A 158 13.80 19.07 25.05
C TRP A 158 13.40 20.52 24.71
N ARG A 159 12.14 20.93 24.93
CA ARG A 159 11.61 22.28 24.60
C ARG A 159 11.95 22.77 23.19
N VAL A 160 12.05 21.85 22.23
CA VAL A 160 12.26 22.17 20.81
C VAL A 160 10.92 22.44 20.16
N GLY A 161 10.82 23.48 19.31
CA GLY A 161 9.58 23.83 18.64
C GLY A 161 8.94 22.62 17.92
N LEU A 162 7.70 22.28 18.29
CA LEU A 162 6.96 21.13 17.76
C LEU A 162 6.87 21.14 16.22
N LEU A 163 6.72 22.32 15.62
CA LEU A 163 6.71 22.49 14.17
C LEU A 163 8.06 22.13 13.52
N GLN A 164 9.17 22.49 14.17
CA GLN A 164 10.51 22.21 13.66
C GLN A 164 10.81 20.71 13.70
N VAL A 165 10.56 20.06 14.84
CA VAL A 165 10.74 18.61 14.99
C VAL A 165 9.78 17.85 14.07
N GLY A 166 8.53 18.31 13.97
CA GLY A 166 7.52 17.74 13.09
C GLY A 166 7.95 17.77 11.63
N LEU A 167 8.40 18.91 11.12
CA LEU A 167 8.88 19.05 9.73
C LEU A 167 10.09 18.17 9.43
N TYR A 168 11.06 18.10 10.35
CA TYR A 168 12.26 17.29 10.18
C TYR A 168 11.96 15.78 10.16
N ILE A 169 10.90 15.33 10.83
CA ILE A 169 10.51 13.91 10.86
C ILE A 169 9.52 13.57 9.74
N LEU A 170 8.54 14.44 9.43
CA LEU A 170 7.55 14.19 8.39
C LEU A 170 8.15 14.20 6.97
N THR A 171 9.14 15.06 6.72
CA THR A 171 9.76 15.15 5.40
C THR A 171 10.46 13.85 4.97
N PRO A 172 11.37 13.25 5.76
CA PRO A 172 11.99 11.97 5.42
C PRO A 172 10.95 10.83 5.37
N TYR A 173 9.89 10.88 6.20
CA TYR A 173 8.77 9.95 6.07
C TYR A 173 8.10 10.02 4.69
N LEU A 174 7.77 11.23 4.22
CA LEU A 174 7.15 11.44 2.91
C LEU A 174 8.10 11.03 1.76
N VAL A 175 9.37 11.44 1.82
CA VAL A 175 10.38 11.08 0.82
C VAL A 175 10.52 9.56 0.72
N SER A 176 10.64 8.87 1.85
CA SER A 176 10.67 7.41 1.90
C SER A 176 9.38 6.77 1.41
N SER A 177 8.23 7.41 1.61
CA SER A 177 6.93 6.91 1.13
C SER A 177 6.83 7.03 -0.39
N ILE A 178 7.32 8.13 -0.96
CA ILE A 178 7.38 8.35 -2.42
C ILE A 178 8.29 7.33 -3.09
N THR A 179 9.47 7.05 -2.52
CA THR A 179 10.37 6.04 -3.08
C THR A 179 9.78 4.64 -3.01
N ALA A 180 9.13 4.29 -1.89
CA ALA A 180 8.51 2.98 -1.71
C ALA A 180 7.28 2.79 -2.63
N LEU A 181 6.44 3.82 -2.78
CA LEU A 181 5.35 3.81 -3.77
C LEU A 181 5.89 3.75 -5.22
N GLY A 182 7.03 4.39 -5.48
CA GLY A 182 7.68 4.38 -6.78
C GLY A 182 8.14 2.97 -7.17
N ILE A 183 8.74 2.25 -6.21
CA ILE A 183 9.12 0.84 -6.36
C ILE A 183 7.87 -0.04 -6.54
N LEU A 184 6.82 0.20 -5.75
CA LEU A 184 5.54 -0.52 -5.89
C LEU A 184 4.89 -0.29 -7.27
N SER A 185 5.11 0.87 -7.89
CA SER A 185 4.58 1.22 -9.21
C SER A 185 5.43 0.70 -10.37
N MET A 186 6.63 0.16 -10.12
CA MET A 186 7.46 -0.44 -11.16
C MET A 186 6.95 -1.83 -11.56
N GLU A 187 6.96 -2.09 -12.87
CA GLU A 187 6.32 -3.22 -13.53
C GLU A 187 7.11 -4.54 -13.38
N THR A 188 8.39 -4.47 -13.02
CA THR A 188 9.29 -5.63 -12.95
C THR A 188 9.21 -6.32 -11.58
N ARG A 189 8.08 -6.99 -11.32
CA ARG A 189 7.62 -7.34 -9.97
C ARG A 189 8.41 -8.42 -9.20
N GLY A 190 9.07 -9.34 -9.90
CA GLY A 190 9.77 -10.48 -9.28
C GLY A 190 10.99 -10.11 -8.42
N LYS A 191 11.51 -8.87 -8.53
CA LYS A 191 12.74 -8.41 -7.84
C LYS A 191 12.47 -7.42 -6.71
N ASN A 192 11.20 -7.12 -6.43
CA ASN A 192 10.76 -5.98 -5.62
C ASN A 192 11.18 -6.03 -4.15
N SER A 193 11.19 -7.22 -3.53
CA SER A 193 11.58 -7.33 -2.12
C SER A 193 13.03 -6.90 -1.88
N SER A 194 13.92 -7.10 -2.86
CA SER A 194 15.31 -6.64 -2.76
C SER A 194 15.44 -5.13 -2.97
N LEU A 195 14.61 -4.54 -3.86
CA LEU A 195 14.59 -3.11 -4.13
C LEU A 195 14.09 -2.30 -2.93
N PHE A 196 13.07 -2.79 -2.21
CA PHE A 196 12.64 -2.18 -0.95
C PHE A 196 13.78 -2.12 0.07
N GLY A 197 14.52 -3.23 0.24
CA GLY A 197 15.69 -3.30 1.11
C GLY A 197 16.81 -2.34 0.70
N MET A 198 17.17 -2.32 -0.59
CA MET A 198 18.19 -1.40 -1.12
C MET A 198 17.81 0.07 -0.93
N SER A 199 16.55 0.42 -1.17
CA SER A 199 16.05 1.78 -0.97
C SER A 199 16.07 2.19 0.50
N ALA A 200 15.76 1.27 1.42
CA ALA A 200 15.82 1.53 2.86
C ALA A 200 17.25 1.81 3.33
N ILE A 201 18.22 1.03 2.84
CA ILE A 201 19.64 1.24 3.17
C ILE A 201 20.12 2.58 2.62
N PHE A 202 19.83 2.87 1.34
CA PHE A 202 20.25 4.12 0.70
C PHE A 202 19.67 5.35 1.40
N LEU A 203 18.37 5.33 1.72
CA LEU A 203 17.71 6.44 2.40
C LEU A 203 18.20 6.59 3.84
N SER A 204 18.43 5.49 4.57
CA SER A 204 18.98 5.54 5.93
C SER A 204 20.37 6.17 5.95
N ILE A 205 21.24 5.82 4.99
CA ILE A 205 22.56 6.45 4.85
C ILE A 205 22.41 7.94 4.54
N SER A 206 21.51 8.30 3.62
CA SER A 206 21.29 9.70 3.25
C SER A 206 20.79 10.56 4.43
N TYR A 207 19.87 10.03 5.25
CA TYR A 207 19.37 10.72 6.43
C TYR A 207 20.41 10.80 7.55
N GLY A 208 21.26 9.77 7.70
CA GLY A 208 22.41 9.80 8.61
C GLY A 208 23.43 10.87 8.24
N VAL A 209 23.74 11.04 6.94
CA VAL A 209 24.62 12.10 6.45
C VAL A 209 24.00 13.49 6.69
N ILE A 210 22.71 13.67 6.40
CA ILE A 210 22.01 14.95 6.64
C ILE A 210 21.98 15.30 8.13
N GLY A 211 21.71 14.32 8.99
CA GLY A 211 21.70 14.51 10.45
C GLY A 211 23.08 14.78 11.06
N SER A 212 24.15 14.37 10.38
CA SER A 212 25.54 14.65 10.75
C SER A 212 25.96 16.09 10.45
N ILE A 213 25.16 16.86 9.70
CA ILE A 213 25.41 18.27 9.39
C ILE A 213 24.56 19.14 10.35
N PRO A 214 25.14 19.71 11.42
CA PRO A 214 24.37 20.48 12.41
C PRO A 214 23.65 21.68 11.78
N ARG A 215 24.25 22.27 10.73
CA ARG A 215 23.70 23.38 9.93
C ARG A 215 22.37 23.06 9.24
N ALA A 216 22.13 21.80 8.88
CA ALA A 216 20.89 21.38 8.22
C ALA A 216 19.68 21.35 9.19
N LEU A 217 19.94 21.26 10.50
CA LEU A 217 18.94 21.21 11.56
C LEU A 217 18.66 22.59 12.20
N PHE A 218 19.38 23.64 11.81
CA PHE A 218 19.14 25.00 12.32
C PHE A 218 17.79 25.58 11.90
N VAL A 219 17.26 26.47 12.75
CA VAL A 219 15.98 27.18 12.54
C VAL A 219 15.97 27.99 11.23
N THR A 220 17.13 28.47 10.77
CA THR A 220 17.28 29.19 9.49
C THR A 220 17.02 28.31 8.26
N THR A 221 17.17 26.99 8.40
CA THR A 221 16.95 25.99 7.33
C THR A 221 15.50 25.50 7.29
N LEU A 222 14.66 25.91 8.26
CA LEU A 222 13.27 25.44 8.39
C LEU A 222 12.43 25.72 7.15
N TRP A 223 12.68 26.84 6.46
CA TRP A 223 11.99 27.18 5.21
C TRP A 223 12.32 26.20 4.07
N ILE A 224 13.56 25.71 4.00
CA ILE A 224 13.97 24.68 3.02
C ILE A 224 13.24 23.37 3.29
N TRP A 225 13.12 22.98 4.56
CA TRP A 225 12.36 21.79 4.96
C TRP A 225 10.86 21.94 4.70
N ALA A 226 10.29 23.14 4.89
CA ALA A 226 8.89 23.43 4.56
C ALA A 226 8.62 23.31 3.05
N VAL A 227 9.53 23.83 2.20
CA VAL A 227 9.44 23.68 0.75
C VAL A 227 9.60 22.21 0.35
N ALA A 228 10.58 21.49 0.90
CA ALA A 228 10.78 20.07 0.65
C ALA A 228 9.56 19.23 1.05
N PHE A 229 8.93 19.56 2.18
CA PHE A 229 7.70 18.94 2.64
C PHE A 229 6.54 19.15 1.67
N LEU A 230 6.33 20.38 1.20
CA LEU A 230 5.28 20.71 0.23
C LEU A 230 5.49 19.98 -1.11
N VAL A 231 6.72 20.00 -1.64
CA VAL A 231 7.06 19.31 -2.89
C VAL A 231 6.86 17.79 -2.73
N SER A 232 7.31 17.22 -1.62
CA SER A 232 7.13 15.79 -1.33
C SER A 232 5.63 15.43 -1.21
N GLY A 233 4.83 16.26 -0.55
CA GLY A 233 3.38 16.07 -0.46
C GLY A 233 2.70 16.03 -1.83
N LEU A 234 3.06 16.95 -2.74
CA LEU A 234 2.53 16.97 -4.10
C LEU A 234 2.93 15.71 -4.88
N LEU A 235 4.21 15.33 -4.83
CA LEU A 235 4.72 14.12 -5.48
C LEU A 235 4.04 12.85 -4.96
N PHE A 236 3.79 12.77 -3.65
CA PHE A 236 3.09 11.65 -3.03
C PHE A 236 1.66 11.50 -3.58
N VAL A 237 0.91 12.60 -3.68
CA VAL A 237 -0.44 12.59 -4.27
C VAL A 237 -0.40 12.16 -5.75
N MET A 238 0.58 12.65 -6.51
CA MET A 238 0.76 12.24 -7.92
C MET A 238 1.07 10.74 -8.04
N GLN A 239 1.92 10.20 -7.15
CA GLN A 239 2.26 8.78 -7.12
C GLN A 239 1.06 7.90 -6.77
N ILE A 240 0.25 8.28 -5.79
CA ILE A 240 -0.99 7.58 -5.47
C ILE A 240 -1.91 7.56 -6.68
N LYS A 241 -2.15 8.70 -7.33
CA LYS A 241 -2.97 8.77 -8.54
C LYS A 241 -2.44 7.88 -9.65
N LYS A 242 -1.12 7.88 -9.87
CA LYS A 242 -0.45 7.03 -10.86
C LYS A 242 -0.65 5.54 -10.54
N LEU A 243 -0.49 5.14 -9.28
CA LEU A 243 -0.71 3.76 -8.83
C LEU A 243 -2.17 3.32 -9.05
N LEU A 244 -3.14 4.16 -8.66
CA LEU A 244 -4.56 3.88 -8.86
C LEU A 244 -4.92 3.75 -10.35
N SER A 245 -4.36 4.61 -11.22
CA SER A 245 -4.57 4.54 -12.67
C SER A 245 -3.93 3.29 -13.31
N LYS A 246 -2.75 2.86 -12.85
CA LYS A 246 -2.15 1.59 -13.33
C LYS A 246 -3.01 0.38 -12.95
N MET A 247 -3.57 0.36 -11.74
CA MET A 247 -4.51 -0.69 -11.34
C MET A 247 -5.81 -0.65 -12.14
N GLU A 248 -6.22 0.51 -12.65
CA GLU A 248 -7.39 0.65 -13.53
C GLU A 248 -7.20 0.10 -14.93
N LYS A 249 -6.01 0.25 -15.50
CA LYS A 249 -5.71 -0.27 -16.84
C LYS A 249 -5.56 -1.79 -16.87
N GLY A 250 -5.65 -2.48 -15.74
CA GLY A 250 -5.45 -3.93 -15.64
C GLY A 250 -4.00 -4.38 -15.83
N GLU A 251 -3.08 -3.48 -16.14
CA GLU A 251 -1.64 -3.74 -16.31
C GLU A 251 -1.01 -4.43 -15.09
N VAL A 252 -1.59 -4.27 -13.90
CA VAL A 252 -1.11 -4.87 -12.65
C VAL A 252 -1.73 -6.26 -12.38
N LEU A 253 -2.86 -6.60 -13.02
CA LEU A 253 -3.59 -7.85 -12.80
C LEU A 253 -3.35 -8.88 -13.93
N CYS A 254 -2.97 -8.44 -15.13
CA CYS A 254 -2.78 -9.30 -16.31
C CYS A 254 -1.35 -9.82 -16.53
N THR A 255 -0.40 -9.56 -15.61
CA THR A 255 0.99 -10.01 -15.73
C THR A 255 1.33 -11.14 -14.75
N ASN A 256 0.43 -12.11 -14.61
CA ASN A 256 0.76 -13.43 -14.05
C ASN A 256 0.57 -14.48 -15.13
#